data_AF-A0A8T1YWK5-F1
#
_entry.id   AF-A0A8T1YWK5-F1
#
_cell.length_a   1.000
_cell.length_b   1.000
_cell.length_c   1.000
_cell.angle_alpha   90.00
_cell.angle_beta   90.00
_cell.angle_gamma   90.00
#
_symmetry.space_group_name_H-M   'P 1'
#
loop_
_entity.id
_entity.type
_entity.pdbx_description
1 polymer ?
#
loop_
_entity_poly.entity_id
_entity_poly.type
_entity_poly.pdbx_seq_one_letter_code
_entity_poly.pdbx_strand_id
1 'polypeptide(L)'
;MNCVCSADSKHKSVVVKMSVRARRIVSGRSDTVAANYAFDPLNDDKIIRNRLLTRTTTTRGEPPLKKLQKKFTSFVIELDKEEDNYSDCGRLAKAFLQELSAFEIPLLKSQAVVAANLREKENFNELKDETNRQIMQAQADIEDLKKQLEESKIERQHKEECEAIRKLISAQPPRSETQKVIHELKKEIAELEAENTASWRLLELRKKQFALLLHVVDELQETMEDEQKNMVEEMQRNITADGAEAMSID
;
A
#
# COMPACT_ATOMS: atom_id res chain seq x y z
N MET A 1 26.77 19.62 -2.36
CA MET A 1 27.14 19.30 -0.97
C MET A 1 25.91 19.47 -0.11
N ASN A 2 25.34 18.35 0.36
CA ASN A 2 24.52 18.20 1.57
C ASN A 2 24.02 16.75 1.59
N CYS A 3 24.89 15.87 2.08
CA CYS A 3 24.52 14.52 2.51
C CYS A 3 23.82 14.66 3.87
N VAL A 4 22.56 14.23 3.96
CA VAL A 4 21.93 13.97 5.26
C VAL A 4 21.98 12.47 5.49
N CYS A 5 22.75 12.10 6.51
CA CYS A 5 23.03 10.75 6.94
C CYS A 5 21.74 10.02 7.39
N SER A 6 21.52 8.82 6.84
CA SER A 6 20.60 7.84 7.41
C SER A 6 21.09 7.41 8.78
N ALA A 7 20.33 7.73 9.82
CA ALA A 7 20.54 7.23 11.17
C ALA A 7 19.86 5.86 11.31
N ASP A 8 20.69 4.85 11.50
CA ASP A 8 20.34 3.44 11.70
C ASP A 8 19.81 3.24 13.13
N SER A 9 18.48 3.16 13.28
CA SER A 9 17.83 2.93 14.59
C SER A 9 17.64 1.44 14.83
N LYS A 10 18.57 0.86 15.60
CA LYS A 10 18.49 -0.53 16.08
C LYS A 10 17.35 -0.68 17.09
N HIS A 11 16.19 -1.12 16.63
CA HIS A 11 15.15 -1.63 17.53
C HIS A 11 15.53 -3.01 18.06
N LYS A 12 15.91 -3.07 19.34
CA LYS A 12 16.01 -4.32 20.09
C LYS A 12 14.62 -4.95 20.23
N SER A 13 14.41 -6.06 19.52
CA SER A 13 13.30 -6.97 19.76
C SER A 13 13.49 -7.66 21.12
N VAL A 14 12.70 -7.27 22.11
CA VAL A 14 12.56 -8.00 23.37
C VAL A 14 11.54 -9.12 23.13
N VAL A 15 12.02 -10.35 23.03
CA VAL A 15 11.17 -11.54 22.92
C VAL A 15 10.52 -11.80 24.27
N VAL A 16 9.27 -11.35 24.43
CA VAL A 16 8.41 -11.77 25.54
C VAL A 16 7.87 -13.17 25.21
N LYS A 17 8.46 -14.21 25.84
CA LYS A 17 7.91 -15.57 25.81
C LYS A 17 6.60 -15.61 26.61
N MET A 18 5.46 -15.44 25.95
CA MET A 18 4.17 -15.84 26.52
C MET A 18 3.93 -17.33 26.25
N SER A 19 3.97 -18.15 27.31
CA SER A 19 3.54 -19.55 27.26
C SER A 19 2.01 -19.58 27.24
N VAL A 20 1.42 -19.68 26.04
CA VAL A 20 -0.01 -19.92 25.89
C VAL A 20 -0.21 -21.44 25.82
N ARG A 21 -0.61 -22.04 26.94
CA ARG A 21 -1.06 -23.43 26.98
C ARG A 21 -2.41 -23.52 26.25
N ALA A 22 -2.37 -23.79 24.95
CA ALA A 22 -3.55 -24.04 24.15
C ALA A 22 -4.30 -25.27 24.70
N ARG A 23 -5.43 -25.01 25.37
CA ARG A 23 -6.38 -26.05 25.75
C ARG A 23 -7.23 -26.33 24.52
N ARG A 24 -7.03 -27.50 23.91
CA ARG A 24 -7.86 -27.99 22.79
C ARG A 24 -9.30 -28.12 23.29
N ILE A 25 -10.18 -27.18 22.94
CA ILE A 25 -11.62 -27.34 23.11
C ILE A 25 -12.06 -28.32 22.02
N VAL A 26 -12.21 -29.59 22.41
CA VAL A 26 -12.94 -30.56 21.60
C VAL A 26 -14.37 -30.04 21.48
N SER A 27 -14.81 -29.83 20.24
CA SER A 27 -16.21 -29.63 19.88
C SER A 27 -17.01 -30.84 20.34
N GLY A 28 -17.50 -30.78 21.58
CA GLY A 28 -18.43 -31.73 22.15
C GLY A 28 -19.73 -31.69 21.36
N ARG A 29 -20.17 -32.88 20.98
CA ARG A 29 -21.45 -33.16 20.34
C ARG A 29 -22.57 -32.38 21.02
N SER A 30 -23.51 -31.91 20.20
CA SER A 30 -24.83 -31.47 20.61
C SER A 30 -25.57 -32.63 21.27
N ASP A 31 -25.20 -32.95 22.51
CA ASP A 31 -26.05 -33.73 23.39
C ASP A 31 -26.97 -32.72 24.06
N THR A 32 -28.21 -32.67 23.58
CA THR A 32 -29.34 -32.12 24.31
C THR A 32 -29.41 -32.86 25.64
N VAL A 33 -28.68 -32.39 26.64
CA VAL A 33 -28.92 -32.74 28.03
C VAL A 33 -30.24 -32.06 28.35
N ALA A 34 -31.33 -32.74 28.02
CA ALA A 34 -32.62 -32.51 28.63
C ALA A 34 -32.40 -32.68 30.13
N ALA A 35 -32.07 -31.57 30.79
CA ALA A 35 -32.07 -31.50 32.22
C ALA A 35 -33.48 -31.88 32.64
N ASN A 36 -33.61 -33.05 33.28
CA ASN A 36 -34.83 -33.47 33.94
C ASN A 36 -35.10 -32.47 35.08
N TYR A 37 -35.64 -31.31 34.73
CA TYR A 37 -36.21 -30.37 35.67
C TYR A 37 -37.51 -31.00 36.17
N ALA A 38 -37.59 -31.21 37.48
CA ALA A 38 -38.77 -31.79 38.12
C ALA A 38 -40.00 -30.86 38.02
N PHE A 39 -39.82 -29.62 37.56
CA PHE A 39 -40.87 -28.61 37.38
C PHE A 39 -40.63 -27.77 36.12
N ASP A 40 -41.65 -27.03 35.70
CA ASP A 40 -41.65 -26.14 34.52
C ASP A 40 -40.62 -24.99 34.67
N PRO A 41 -39.84 -24.59 33.64
CA PRO A 41 -38.77 -23.59 33.75
C PRO A 41 -39.18 -22.23 34.35
N LEU A 42 -40.41 -21.77 34.09
CA LEU A 42 -40.94 -20.52 34.66
C LEU A 42 -41.29 -20.65 36.15
N ASN A 43 -41.62 -21.86 36.60
CA ASN A 43 -41.84 -22.18 38.00
C ASN A 43 -40.52 -22.49 38.71
N ASP A 44 -39.54 -23.07 38.02
CA ASP A 44 -38.21 -23.34 38.57
C ASP A 44 -37.47 -22.07 38.97
N ASP A 45 -37.50 -21.01 38.17
CA ASP A 45 -36.89 -19.74 38.55
C ASP A 45 -37.53 -19.14 39.81
N LYS A 46 -38.84 -19.33 39.99
CA LYS A 46 -39.54 -18.92 41.21
C LYS A 46 -39.15 -19.80 42.39
N ILE A 47 -39.02 -21.11 42.18
CA ILE A 47 -38.61 -22.08 43.20
C ILE A 47 -37.15 -21.84 43.64
N ILE A 48 -36.24 -21.63 42.70
CA ILE A 48 -34.82 -21.32 42.92
C ILE A 48 -34.69 -19.97 43.62
N ARG A 49 -35.39 -18.94 43.15
CA ARG A 49 -35.45 -17.62 43.80
C ARG A 49 -35.93 -17.77 45.25
N ASN A 50 -37.05 -18.47 45.48
CA ASN A 50 -37.57 -18.70 46.82
C ASN A 50 -36.58 -19.47 47.71
N ARG A 51 -35.90 -20.48 47.17
CA ARG A 51 -34.88 -21.26 47.89
C ARG A 51 -33.64 -20.46 48.26
N LEU A 52 -33.21 -19.55 47.38
CA LEU A 52 -32.09 -18.64 47.64
C LEU A 52 -32.46 -17.56 48.66
N LEU A 53 -33.65 -16.96 48.53
CA LEU A 53 -34.15 -15.91 49.43
C LEU A 53 -34.41 -16.45 50.85
N THR A 54 -35.09 -17.60 50.97
CA THR A 54 -35.46 -18.17 52.28
C THR A 54 -34.42 -19.13 52.83
N ARG A 55 -33.37 -19.43 52.06
CA ARG A 55 -32.31 -20.39 52.38
C ARG A 55 -32.88 -21.73 52.86
N THR A 56 -33.98 -22.20 52.23
CA THR A 56 -34.70 -23.44 52.59
C THR A 56 -33.82 -24.70 52.54
N THR A 57 -32.65 -24.63 51.90
CA THR A 57 -31.60 -25.64 52.01
C THR A 57 -30.29 -24.97 52.45
N THR A 58 -29.92 -25.13 53.71
CA THR A 58 -28.57 -24.78 54.19
C THR A 58 -27.77 -26.09 54.31
N THR A 59 -26.52 -26.11 53.85
CA THR A 59 -25.64 -27.30 53.90
C THR A 59 -25.27 -27.74 55.32
N ARG A 60 -25.47 -26.88 56.33
CA ARG A 60 -25.42 -27.22 57.76
C ARG A 60 -26.44 -26.41 58.56
N GLY A 61 -27.31 -27.08 59.30
CA GLY A 61 -28.28 -26.47 60.23
C GLY A 61 -29.73 -26.47 59.73
N GLU A 62 -30.65 -26.10 60.62
CA GLU A 62 -32.06 -25.94 60.31
C GLU A 62 -32.29 -24.69 59.44
N PRO A 63 -33.13 -24.74 58.38
CA PRO A 63 -33.43 -23.57 57.57
C PRO A 63 -33.98 -22.41 58.40
N PRO A 64 -33.51 -21.16 58.21
CA PRO A 64 -33.91 -20.01 59.03
C PRO A 64 -35.43 -19.82 59.11
N LEU A 65 -36.13 -19.99 57.98
CA LEU A 65 -37.60 -19.89 57.93
C LEU A 65 -38.29 -21.00 58.76
N LYS A 66 -37.76 -22.23 58.71
CA LYS A 66 -38.31 -23.38 59.45
C LYS A 66 -38.08 -23.20 60.96
N LYS A 67 -36.91 -22.67 61.34
CA LYS A 67 -36.58 -22.35 62.73
C LYS A 67 -37.50 -21.25 63.29
N LEU A 68 -37.73 -20.19 62.51
CA LEU A 68 -38.68 -19.13 62.84
C LEU A 68 -40.10 -19.68 63.00
N GLN A 69 -40.56 -20.50 62.05
CA GLN A 69 -41.87 -21.14 62.08
C GLN A 69 -42.05 -21.99 63.34
N LYS A 70 -41.04 -22.79 63.73
CA LYS A 70 -41.10 -23.57 64.98
C LYS A 70 -41.24 -22.67 66.21
N LYS A 71 -40.51 -21.57 66.30
CA LYS A 71 -40.60 -20.62 67.42
C LYS A 71 -41.98 -19.95 67.50
N PHE A 72 -42.54 -19.60 66.35
CA PHE A 72 -43.91 -19.09 66.25
C PHE A 72 -44.93 -20.11 66.73
N THR A 73 -44.90 -21.34 66.19
CA THR A 73 -45.83 -22.41 66.58
C THR A 73 -45.71 -22.77 68.06
N SER A 74 -44.49 -22.83 68.62
CA SER A 74 -44.32 -23.06 70.06
C SER A 74 -44.92 -21.96 70.92
N PHE A 75 -44.83 -20.69 70.50
CA PHE A 75 -45.46 -19.58 71.21
C PHE A 75 -46.99 -19.65 71.15
N VAL A 76 -47.56 -19.91 69.96
CA VAL A 76 -49.02 -20.05 69.78
C VAL A 76 -49.58 -21.21 70.60
N ILE A 77 -48.92 -22.38 70.58
CA ILE A 77 -49.35 -23.54 71.36
C ILE A 77 -49.35 -23.25 72.87
N GLU A 78 -48.37 -22.47 73.37
CA GLU A 78 -48.34 -22.11 74.80
C GLU A 78 -49.44 -21.11 75.15
N LEU A 79 -49.80 -20.21 74.23
CA LEU A 79 -50.93 -19.27 74.40
C LEU A 79 -52.29 -19.98 74.41
N ASP A 80 -52.44 -21.06 73.65
CA ASP A 80 -53.70 -21.81 73.53
C ASP A 80 -53.97 -22.72 74.76
N LYS A 81 -53.05 -22.78 75.72
CA LYS A 81 -53.27 -23.50 76.98
C LYS A 81 -54.08 -22.61 77.94
N GLU A 82 -55.16 -23.16 78.48
CA GLU A 82 -56.03 -22.54 79.51
C GLU A 82 -55.36 -22.57 80.91
N GLU A 83 -54.05 -22.41 80.99
CA GLU A 83 -53.25 -22.39 82.22
C GLU A 83 -52.62 -21.00 82.39
N ASP A 84 -52.51 -20.49 83.63
CA ASP A 84 -51.90 -19.19 83.94
C ASP A 84 -50.35 -19.21 83.82
N ASN A 85 -49.82 -19.47 82.61
CA ASN A 85 -48.40 -19.61 82.30
C ASN A 85 -47.77 -18.35 81.66
N TYR A 86 -48.12 -17.16 82.15
CA TYR A 86 -47.69 -15.86 81.59
C TYR A 86 -46.17 -15.70 81.44
N SER A 87 -45.39 -16.29 82.36
CA SER A 87 -43.92 -16.25 82.32
C SER A 87 -43.35 -16.98 81.09
N ASP A 88 -43.89 -18.17 80.78
CA ASP A 88 -43.44 -18.96 79.64
C ASP A 88 -43.91 -18.37 78.31
N CYS A 89 -45.13 -17.84 78.27
CA CYS A 89 -45.62 -17.06 77.13
C CYS A 89 -44.70 -15.87 76.82
N GLY A 90 -44.30 -15.09 77.84
CA GLY A 90 -43.37 -13.96 77.67
C GLY A 90 -41.98 -14.38 77.19
N ARG A 91 -41.46 -15.51 77.70
CA ARG A 91 -40.17 -16.08 77.27
C ARG A 91 -40.21 -16.55 75.82
N LEU A 92 -41.28 -17.24 75.41
CA LEU A 92 -41.46 -17.73 74.04
C LEU A 92 -41.70 -16.59 73.05
N ALA A 93 -42.47 -15.56 73.42
CA ALA A 93 -42.65 -14.34 72.63
C ALA A 93 -41.31 -13.65 72.36
N LYS A 94 -40.48 -13.47 73.39
CA LYS A 94 -39.14 -12.87 73.24
C LYS A 94 -38.24 -13.72 72.34
N ALA A 95 -38.28 -15.04 72.47
CA ALA A 95 -37.51 -15.95 71.62
C ALA A 95 -37.97 -15.92 70.15
N PHE A 96 -39.28 -15.79 69.90
CA PHE A 96 -39.83 -15.61 68.55
C PHE A 96 -39.38 -14.28 67.93
N LEU A 97 -39.51 -13.16 68.66
CA LEU A 97 -39.08 -11.84 68.17
C LEU A 97 -37.58 -11.79 67.87
N GLN A 98 -36.76 -12.43 68.70
CA GLN A 98 -35.31 -12.55 68.44
C GLN A 98 -35.02 -13.33 67.16
N GLU A 99 -35.71 -14.45 66.94
CA GLU A 99 -35.54 -15.23 65.70
C GLU A 99 -36.05 -14.47 64.47
N LEU A 100 -37.13 -13.69 64.61
CA LEU A 100 -37.68 -12.85 63.54
C LEU A 100 -36.66 -11.79 63.11
N SER A 101 -36.06 -11.08 64.07
CA SER A 101 -35.00 -10.10 63.81
C SER A 101 -33.76 -10.76 63.16
N ALA A 102 -33.39 -11.97 63.62
CA ALA A 102 -32.29 -12.72 63.01
C ALA A 102 -32.60 -13.16 61.57
N PHE A 103 -33.87 -13.45 61.24
CA PHE A 103 -34.32 -13.80 59.90
C PHE A 103 -34.39 -12.60 58.94
N GLU A 104 -34.60 -11.39 59.46
CA GLU A 104 -34.63 -10.16 58.67
C GLU A 104 -33.27 -9.81 58.04
N ILE A 105 -32.19 -10.01 58.80
CA ILE A 105 -30.80 -9.70 58.36
C ILE A 105 -30.44 -10.33 57.00
N PRO A 106 -30.60 -11.66 56.77
CA PRO A 106 -30.30 -12.26 55.47
C PRO A 106 -31.22 -11.78 54.34
N LEU A 107 -32.46 -11.36 54.61
CA LEU A 107 -33.35 -10.79 53.60
C LEU A 107 -32.84 -9.42 53.14
N LEU A 108 -32.51 -8.54 54.08
CA LEU A 108 -31.92 -7.23 53.79
C LEU A 108 -30.60 -7.38 53.04
N LYS A 109 -29.75 -8.34 53.45
CA LYS A 109 -28.51 -8.67 52.72
C LYS A 109 -28.81 -9.09 51.28
N SER A 110 -29.78 -9.98 51.06
CA SER A 110 -30.12 -10.41 49.70
C SER A 110 -30.63 -9.25 48.85
N GLN A 111 -31.44 -8.35 49.42
CA GLN A 111 -31.92 -7.16 48.73
C GLN A 111 -30.76 -6.23 48.34
N ALA A 112 -29.83 -5.98 49.26
CA ALA A 112 -28.64 -5.16 49.00
C ALA A 112 -27.75 -5.78 47.90
N VAL A 113 -27.58 -7.11 47.92
CA VAL A 113 -26.85 -7.84 46.87
C VAL A 113 -27.54 -7.70 45.52
N VAL A 114 -28.87 -7.86 45.45
CA VAL A 114 -29.62 -7.69 44.20
C VAL A 114 -29.45 -6.27 43.65
N ALA A 115 -29.59 -5.25 44.51
CA ALA A 115 -29.39 -3.86 44.11
C ALA A 115 -27.97 -3.58 43.60
N ALA A 116 -26.94 -4.16 44.25
CA ALA A 116 -25.56 -4.03 43.80
C ALA A 116 -25.32 -4.70 42.45
N ASN A 117 -25.85 -5.91 42.23
CA ASN A 117 -25.74 -6.62 40.95
C ASN A 117 -26.44 -5.88 39.82
N LEU A 118 -27.57 -5.22 40.09
CA LEU A 118 -28.27 -4.45 39.07
C LEU A 118 -27.44 -3.25 38.60
N ARG A 119 -26.85 -2.50 39.54
CA ARG A 119 -25.92 -1.40 39.20
C ARG A 119 -24.69 -1.90 38.45
N GLU A 120 -24.14 -3.03 38.87
CA GLU A 120 -22.96 -3.61 38.23
C GLU A 120 -23.28 -4.07 36.79
N LYS A 121 -24.46 -4.65 36.57
CA LYS A 121 -24.96 -4.99 35.23
C LYS A 121 -25.07 -3.76 34.33
N GLU A 122 -25.60 -2.65 34.84
CA GLU A 122 -25.69 -1.38 34.10
C GLU A 122 -24.31 -0.87 33.70
N ASN A 123 -23.35 -0.84 34.64
CA ASN A 123 -21.96 -0.47 34.37
C ASN A 123 -21.32 -1.37 33.29
N PHE A 124 -21.56 -2.68 33.31
CA PHE A 124 -21.04 -3.58 32.28
C PHE A 124 -21.67 -3.34 30.91
N ASN A 125 -22.93 -2.95 30.84
CA ASN A 125 -23.56 -2.58 29.57
C ASN A 125 -22.92 -1.32 29.00
N GLU A 126 -22.71 -0.29 29.82
CA GLU A 126 -22.04 0.95 29.41
C GLU A 126 -20.61 0.68 28.92
N LEU A 127 -19.84 -0.12 29.65
CA LEU A 127 -18.48 -0.49 29.26
C LEU A 127 -18.44 -1.30 27.96
N LYS A 128 -19.42 -2.19 27.77
CA LYS A 128 -19.57 -2.94 26.51
C LYS A 128 -19.83 -2.00 25.34
N ASP A 129 -20.73 -1.03 25.51
CA ASP A 129 -21.07 -0.08 24.46
C ASP A 129 -19.89 0.84 24.11
N GLU A 130 -19.15 1.29 25.12
CA GLU A 130 -17.90 2.05 24.92
C GLU A 130 -16.84 1.23 24.19
N THR A 131 -16.64 -0.03 24.59
CA THR A 131 -15.69 -0.93 23.92
C THR A 131 -16.07 -1.13 22.46
N ASN A 132 -17.36 -1.34 22.17
CA ASN A 132 -17.84 -1.46 20.79
C ASN A 132 -17.60 -0.19 19.97
N ARG A 133 -17.82 0.98 20.57
CA ARG A 133 -17.53 2.28 19.92
C ARG A 133 -16.05 2.40 19.57
N GLN A 134 -15.15 2.04 20.49
CA GLN A 134 -13.70 2.07 20.25
C GLN A 134 -13.29 1.07 19.15
N ILE A 135 -13.90 -0.11 19.10
CA ILE A 135 -13.67 -1.08 18.03
C ILE A 135 -14.07 -0.49 16.67
N MET A 136 -15.25 0.12 16.58
CA MET A 136 -15.72 0.73 15.33
C MET A 136 -14.82 1.89 14.90
N GLN A 137 -14.37 2.73 15.84
CA GLN A 137 -13.43 3.82 15.55
C GLN A 137 -12.10 3.28 15.03
N ALA A 138 -11.50 2.30 15.70
CA ALA A 138 -10.25 1.70 15.28
C ALA A 138 -10.36 1.03 13.90
N GLN A 139 -11.50 0.42 13.57
CA GLN A 139 -11.76 -0.14 12.24
C GLN A 139 -11.82 0.96 11.17
N ALA A 140 -12.47 2.09 11.46
CA ALA A 140 -12.51 3.24 10.56
C ALA A 140 -11.11 3.83 10.33
N ASP A 141 -10.33 4.00 11.41
CA ASP A 141 -8.96 4.52 11.34
C ASP A 141 -8.05 3.60 10.52
N ILE A 142 -8.19 2.26 10.67
CA ILE A 142 -7.46 1.28 9.86
C ILE A 142 -7.77 1.46 8.37
N GLU A 143 -9.04 1.66 8.02
CA GLU A 143 -9.43 1.79 6.62
C GLU A 143 -8.93 3.10 6.00
N ASP A 144 -8.97 4.19 6.76
CA ASP A 144 -8.39 5.47 6.33
C ASP A 144 -6.87 5.37 6.14
N LEU A 145 -6.16 4.76 7.10
CA LEU A 145 -4.72 4.54 7.00
C LEU A 145 -4.32 3.67 5.82
N LYS A 146 -5.12 2.66 5.44
CA LYS A 146 -4.88 1.87 4.23
C LYS A 146 -4.99 2.72 2.97
N LYS A 147 -5.99 3.60 2.91
CA LYS A 147 -6.17 4.51 1.77
C LYS A 147 -4.99 5.47 1.64
N GLN A 148 -4.59 6.11 2.74
CA GLN A 148 -3.42 6.99 2.77
C GLN A 148 -2.13 6.25 2.38
N LEU A 149 -1.97 5.01 2.81
CA LEU A 149 -0.82 4.18 2.45
C LEU A 149 -0.77 3.94 0.94
N GLU A 150 -1.91 3.64 0.30
CA GLU A 150 -1.95 3.42 -1.14
C GLU A 150 -1.66 4.69 -1.94
N GLU A 151 -2.21 5.83 -1.50
CA GLU A 151 -1.89 7.15 -2.09
C GLU A 151 -0.39 7.46 -1.98
N SER A 152 0.23 7.18 -0.82
CA SER A 152 1.67 7.39 -0.62
C SER A 152 2.54 6.48 -1.48
N LYS A 153 2.12 5.23 -1.74
CA LYS A 153 2.83 4.33 -2.67
C LYS A 153 2.81 4.87 -4.09
N ILE A 154 1.67 5.38 -4.55
CA ILE A 154 1.53 5.99 -5.88
C ILE A 154 2.44 7.21 -5.98
N GLU A 155 2.45 8.09 -4.98
CA GLU A 155 3.34 9.26 -4.96
C GLU A 155 4.82 8.84 -5.00
N ARG A 156 5.20 7.80 -4.25
CA ARG A 156 6.56 7.26 -4.27
C ARG A 156 6.92 6.73 -5.66
N GLN A 157 6.04 5.95 -6.29
CA GLN A 157 6.26 5.43 -7.64
C GLN A 157 6.48 6.57 -8.64
N HIS A 158 5.63 7.59 -8.64
CA HIS A 158 5.80 8.76 -9.51
C HIS A 158 7.14 9.46 -9.27
N LYS A 159 7.59 9.59 -8.02
CA LYS A 159 8.91 10.16 -7.69
C LYS A 159 10.05 9.32 -8.23
N GLU A 160 9.97 7.99 -8.08
CA GLU A 160 10.96 7.05 -8.59
C GLU A 160 11.04 7.09 -10.13
N GLU A 161 9.90 7.14 -10.82
CA GLU A 161 9.81 7.27 -12.27
C GLU A 161 10.38 8.61 -12.77
N CYS A 162 10.05 9.71 -12.10
CA CYS A 162 10.60 11.03 -12.42
C CYS A 162 12.12 11.08 -12.21
N GLU A 163 12.64 10.45 -11.15
CA GLU A 163 14.07 10.39 -10.87
C GLU A 163 14.80 9.52 -11.91
N ALA A 164 14.19 8.42 -12.37
CA ALA A 164 14.73 7.61 -13.46
C ALA A 164 14.83 8.42 -14.76
N ILE A 165 13.79 9.17 -15.13
CA ILE A 165 13.79 10.07 -16.30
C ILE A 165 14.84 11.17 -16.12
N ARG A 166 14.95 11.77 -14.93
CA ARG A 166 15.94 12.79 -14.62
C ARG A 166 17.36 12.28 -14.86
N LYS A 167 17.67 11.06 -14.40
CA LYS A 167 18.98 10.42 -14.63
C LYS A 167 19.26 10.25 -16.12
N LEU A 168 18.28 9.78 -16.90
CA LEU A 168 18.42 9.63 -18.35
C LEU A 168 18.67 10.99 -19.05
N ILE A 169 17.95 12.04 -18.65
CA ILE A 169 18.15 13.40 -19.18
C ILE A 169 19.55 13.91 -18.80
N SER A 170 20.00 13.69 -17.56
CA SER A 170 21.32 14.16 -17.10
C SER A 170 22.50 13.48 -17.79
N ALA A 171 22.29 12.27 -18.35
CA ALA A 171 23.30 11.58 -19.14
C ALA A 171 23.49 12.20 -20.52
N GLN A 172 22.57 13.06 -20.97
CA GLN A 172 22.66 13.75 -22.25
C GLN A 172 23.28 15.14 -22.11
N PRO A 173 24.05 15.60 -23.13
CA PRO A 173 24.64 16.92 -23.09
C PRO A 173 23.56 18.02 -23.10
N PRO A 174 23.88 19.21 -22.57
CA PRO A 174 22.98 20.35 -22.60
C PRO A 174 22.54 20.68 -24.02
N ARG A 175 21.22 20.89 -24.21
CA ARG A 175 20.64 21.18 -25.53
C ARG A 175 21.28 22.39 -26.21
N SER A 176 21.71 23.39 -25.44
CA SER A 176 22.43 24.56 -25.95
C SER A 176 23.77 24.22 -26.59
N GLU A 177 24.51 23.26 -26.04
CA GLU A 177 25.78 22.79 -26.61
C GLU A 177 25.52 22.02 -27.90
N THR A 178 24.58 21.08 -27.88
CA THR A 178 24.19 20.34 -29.09
C THR A 178 23.69 21.28 -30.20
N GLN A 179 22.95 22.34 -29.86
CA GLN A 179 22.50 23.35 -30.81
C GLN A 179 23.66 24.17 -31.40
N LYS A 180 24.67 24.53 -30.60
CA LYS A 180 25.88 25.20 -31.10
C LYS A 180 26.63 24.32 -32.08
N VAL A 181 26.88 23.06 -31.73
CA VAL A 181 27.56 22.09 -32.60
C VAL A 181 26.80 21.90 -33.91
N ILE A 182 25.45 21.78 -33.86
CA ILE A 182 24.62 21.70 -35.08
C ILE A 182 24.79 22.96 -35.93
N HIS A 183 24.83 24.14 -35.32
CA HIS A 183 24.98 25.40 -36.05
C HIS A 183 26.37 25.51 -36.71
N GLU A 184 27.43 25.16 -35.99
CA GLU A 184 28.81 25.15 -36.50
C GLU A 184 28.97 24.17 -37.66
N LEU A 185 28.48 22.92 -37.51
CA LEU A 185 28.50 21.93 -38.59
C LEU A 185 27.71 22.38 -39.82
N LYS A 186 26.55 23.03 -39.64
CA LYS A 186 25.78 23.58 -40.76
C LYS A 186 26.53 24.68 -41.49
N LYS A 187 27.26 25.52 -40.76
CA LYS A 187 28.10 26.57 -41.34
C LYS A 187 29.25 25.96 -42.14
N GLU A 188 29.94 24.97 -41.58
CA GLU A 188 31.04 24.25 -42.24
C GLU A 188 30.57 23.56 -43.53
N ILE A 189 29.43 22.89 -43.50
CA ILE A 189 28.84 22.29 -44.72
C ILE A 189 28.61 23.35 -45.80
N ALA A 190 28.03 24.50 -45.45
CA ALA A 190 27.79 25.57 -46.41
C ALA A 190 29.10 26.15 -47.00
N GLU A 191 30.15 26.25 -46.18
CA GLU A 191 31.47 26.69 -46.62
C GLU A 191 32.11 25.67 -47.60
N LEU A 192 32.08 24.38 -47.26
CA LEU A 192 32.58 23.29 -48.11
C LEU A 192 31.81 23.18 -49.43
N GLU A 193 30.48 23.34 -49.40
CA GLU A 193 29.65 23.37 -50.61
C GLU A 193 30.04 24.55 -51.53
N ALA A 194 30.30 25.72 -50.97
CA ALA A 194 30.75 26.89 -51.71
C ALA A 194 32.14 26.68 -52.33
N GLU A 195 33.10 26.11 -51.57
CA GLU A 195 34.44 25.79 -52.05
C GLU A 195 34.42 24.72 -53.14
N ASN A 196 33.65 23.65 -52.96
CA ASN A 196 33.47 22.62 -53.96
C ASN A 196 32.88 23.19 -55.25
N THR A 197 31.88 24.07 -55.14
CA THR A 197 31.29 24.76 -56.30
C THR A 197 32.31 25.67 -56.99
N ALA A 198 33.14 26.39 -56.24
CA ALA A 198 34.21 27.23 -56.80
C ALA A 198 35.28 26.38 -57.52
N SER A 199 35.70 25.28 -56.91
CA SER A 199 36.65 24.33 -57.49
C SER A 199 36.11 23.70 -58.78
N TRP A 200 34.83 23.31 -58.79
CA TRP A 200 34.15 22.82 -60.00
C TRP A 200 34.16 23.85 -61.14
N ARG A 201 33.85 25.11 -60.83
CA ARG A 201 33.91 26.21 -61.83
C ARG A 201 35.32 26.40 -62.37
N LEU A 202 36.33 26.32 -61.51
CA LEU A 202 37.72 26.44 -61.92
C LEU A 202 38.18 25.27 -62.80
N LEU A 203 37.82 24.04 -62.44
CA LEU A 203 38.10 22.85 -63.23
C LEU A 203 37.49 22.94 -64.62
N GLU A 204 36.22 23.35 -64.70
CA GLU A 204 35.52 23.50 -65.98
C GLU A 204 36.15 24.61 -66.85
N LEU A 205 36.60 25.71 -66.23
CA LEU A 205 37.38 26.74 -66.93
C LEU A 205 38.69 26.18 -67.49
N ARG A 206 39.46 25.42 -66.69
CA ARG A 206 40.71 24.80 -67.16
C ARG A 206 40.47 23.79 -68.27
N LYS A 207 39.42 22.98 -68.17
CA LYS A 207 39.01 22.05 -69.23
C LYS A 207 38.76 22.78 -70.56
N LYS A 208 38.06 23.93 -70.52
CA LYS A 208 37.84 24.78 -71.70
C LYS A 208 39.14 25.38 -72.24
N GLN A 209 40.04 25.84 -71.36
CA GLN A 209 41.35 26.36 -71.77
C GLN A 209 42.22 25.28 -72.44
N PHE A 210 42.24 24.05 -71.91
CA PHE A 210 42.96 22.94 -72.52
C PHE A 210 42.35 22.51 -73.86
N ALA A 211 41.02 22.48 -73.97
CA ALA A 211 40.36 22.19 -75.24
C ALA A 211 40.74 23.21 -76.33
N LEU A 212 40.82 24.51 -75.97
CA LEU A 212 41.29 25.55 -76.89
C LEU A 212 42.76 25.34 -77.29
N LEU A 213 43.64 25.02 -76.33
CA LEU A 213 45.05 24.74 -76.62
C LEU A 213 45.21 23.55 -77.59
N LEU A 214 44.47 22.46 -77.37
CA LEU A 214 44.49 21.30 -78.26
C LEU A 214 44.02 21.67 -79.67
N HIS A 215 42.94 22.45 -79.80
CA HIS A 215 42.48 22.94 -81.09
C HIS A 215 43.55 23.73 -81.84
N VAL A 216 44.28 24.63 -81.15
CA VAL A 216 45.38 25.39 -81.75
C VAL A 216 46.55 24.47 -82.15
N VAL A 217 46.85 23.45 -81.35
CA VAL A 217 47.88 22.45 -81.71
C VAL A 217 47.46 21.68 -82.95
N ASP A 218 46.19 21.25 -83.03
CA ASP A 218 45.65 20.53 -84.20
C ASP A 218 45.69 21.42 -85.45
N GLU A 219 45.29 22.69 -85.36
CA GLU A 219 45.41 23.67 -86.46
C GLU A 219 46.86 23.85 -86.92
N LEU A 220 47.81 23.94 -85.99
CA LEU A 220 49.23 24.05 -86.32
C LEU A 220 49.76 22.77 -86.98
N GLN A 221 49.29 21.60 -86.58
CA GLN A 221 49.63 20.33 -87.23
C GLN A 221 49.04 20.26 -88.63
N GLU A 222 47.77 20.61 -88.82
CA GLU A 222 47.10 20.64 -90.12
C GLU A 222 47.81 21.61 -91.08
N THR A 223 48.14 22.82 -90.62
CA THR A 223 48.90 23.79 -91.43
C THR A 223 50.30 23.29 -91.78
N MET A 224 51.01 22.64 -90.86
CA MET A 224 52.31 22.02 -91.18
C MET A 224 52.19 20.85 -92.17
N GLU A 225 51.16 20.01 -92.05
CA GLU A 225 50.88 18.92 -92.99
C GLU A 225 50.52 19.46 -94.37
N ASP A 226 49.72 20.53 -94.43
CA ASP A 226 49.37 21.24 -95.66
C ASP A 226 50.59 21.90 -96.30
N GLU A 227 51.46 22.56 -95.53
CA GLU A 227 52.74 23.11 -96.02
C GLU A 227 53.64 22.00 -96.56
N GLN A 228 53.79 20.88 -95.85
CA GLN A 228 54.55 19.72 -96.34
C GLN A 228 53.96 19.15 -97.62
N LYS A 229 52.63 19.03 -97.71
CA LYS A 229 51.94 18.54 -98.91
C LYS A 229 52.11 19.51 -100.08
N ASN A 230 51.98 20.82 -99.85
CA ASN A 230 52.22 21.85 -100.84
C ASN A 230 53.68 21.85 -101.33
N MET A 231 54.65 21.65 -100.45
CA MET A 231 56.07 21.48 -100.82
C MET A 231 56.30 20.23 -101.68
N VAL A 232 55.64 19.11 -101.37
CA VAL A 232 55.69 17.88 -102.17
C VAL A 232 55.04 18.09 -103.54
N GLU A 233 53.90 18.79 -103.61
CA GLU A 233 53.19 19.13 -104.84
C GLU A 233 53.96 20.14 -105.71
N GLU A 234 54.67 21.11 -105.11
CA GLU A 234 55.60 22.00 -105.83
C GLU A 234 56.85 21.26 -106.32
N MET A 235 57.43 20.37 -105.51
CA MET A 235 58.54 19.52 -105.95
C MET A 235 58.12 18.62 -107.13
N GLN A 236 56.93 18.03 -107.10
CA GLN A 236 56.38 17.24 -108.21
C GLN A 236 56.03 18.09 -109.45
N ARG A 237 55.56 19.32 -109.27
CA ARG A 237 55.35 20.28 -110.38
C ARG A 237 56.66 20.73 -111.02
N ASN A 238 57.72 20.94 -110.24
CA ASN A 238 59.03 21.30 -110.77
C ASN A 238 59.71 20.11 -111.49
N ILE A 239 59.51 18.87 -111.01
CA ILE A 239 59.98 17.65 -111.69
C ILE A 239 59.21 17.40 -113.01
N THR A 240 57.93 17.80 -113.11
CA THR A 240 57.13 17.64 -114.33
C THR A 240 57.31 18.80 -115.32
N ALA A 241 57.66 20.01 -114.86
CA ALA A 241 58.01 21.15 -115.72
C ALA A 241 59.38 20.98 -116.39
N ASP A 242 60.38 20.40 -115.72
CA ASP A 242 61.71 20.11 -116.31
C ASP A 242 61.69 18.91 -117.30
N GLY A 243 60.57 18.16 -117.35
CA GLY A 243 60.34 17.09 -118.31
C GLY A 243 59.64 17.50 -119.62
N ALA A 244 59.19 18.75 -119.76
CA ALA A 244 58.41 19.20 -120.93
C ALA A 244 59.16 20.16 -121.88
N GLU A 245 60.33 20.69 -121.50
CA GLU A 245 61.18 21.55 -122.36
C GLU A 245 62.44 20.86 -122.93
N ALA A 246 62.65 19.57 -122.67
CA ALA A 246 63.80 18.81 -123.19
C ALA A 246 63.38 17.55 -123.98
N MET A 247 62.72 17.72 -125.14
CA MET A 247 62.88 16.83 -126.32
C MET A 247 62.13 17.39 -127.55
N SER A 248 62.52 18.60 -127.97
CA SER A 248 62.40 19.05 -129.35
C SER A 248 63.68 19.81 -129.71
N ILE A 249 64.66 19.10 -130.28
CA ILE A 249 65.74 19.59 -131.15
C ILE A 249 66.41 18.35 -131.76
N ASP A 250 66.34 18.28 -133.10
CA ASP A 250 66.98 17.41 -134.12
C ASP A 250 66.93 15.87 -134.00
#